data_AF-A0A925NNN1-F1
#
_entry.id   AF-A0A925NNN1-F1
#
_cell.length_a   1.000
_cell.length_b   1.000
_cell.length_c   1.000
_cell.angle_alpha   90.00
_cell.angle_beta   90.00
_cell.angle_gamma   90.00
#
_symmetry.space_group_name_H-M   'P 1'
#
loop_
_entity.id
_entity.type
_entity.pdbx_description
1 polymer ?
#
loop_
_entity_poly.entity_id
_entity_poly.type
_entity_poly.pdbx_seq_one_letter_code
_entity_poly.pdbx_strand_id
1 'polypeptide(L)'
;MYLKDKLALTLLIAATVCSGALASDWVDDERVQEFHQPKKHKVAPPDNEESEQMSTVPRKPQQRRPAFVDDEGGMAPSVVDESDAGDLIPGPKKSKSNRLEGNVSSFTAAPPAPVAPPMPTTFHMKAAQEQIVEPIVFRNWIEKSHPELKGGLVKQRDQVIEVKGRWDDSGHALRSFGLGYTKVPVNRIAAYDLSKAKILIVDCAGEVPAEAHEPIRNFVSNGGFLLTTDWALDNFLQKAIPGFLDWGGDDNPDSRVVDSFISDTTTPFTKDTVPRAYWKLDKKSKNMRIVNPRKVKVLARSRLMMNENGTGGDLAATFRYGKGRVLHMVGHFDNNSDRAFNNMLPDPAPTIGISLRQAIAANFVAEALAQPDAEPTAAGATPAA
;
A
#
# COMPACT_ATOMS: atom_id res chain seq x y z
N MET A 1 45.50 -6.23 74.01
CA MET A 1 45.12 -7.38 73.14
C MET A 1 43.78 -7.89 73.66
N TYR A 2 42.67 -7.36 73.14
CA TYR A 2 41.83 -7.88 72.04
C TYR A 2 40.77 -8.92 72.51
N LEU A 3 39.53 -8.73 72.02
CA LEU A 3 38.25 -9.45 72.24
C LEU A 3 37.52 -9.07 73.54
N LYS A 4 36.53 -8.14 73.61
CA LYS A 4 35.35 -7.79 72.76
C LYS A 4 34.25 -8.86 72.67
N ASP A 5 33.44 -8.89 73.72
CA ASP A 5 31.98 -8.69 73.78
C ASP A 5 31.06 -9.11 72.60
N LYS A 6 30.15 -10.03 72.98
CA LYS A 6 28.72 -10.11 72.69
C LYS A 6 28.13 -9.01 71.78
N LEU A 7 27.36 -9.41 70.77
CA LEU A 7 25.92 -9.12 70.72
C LEU A 7 25.19 -9.85 69.59
N ALA A 8 23.92 -10.14 69.85
CA ALA A 8 22.96 -10.84 69.02
C ALA A 8 22.73 -10.19 67.64
N LEU A 9 22.66 -11.03 66.61
CA LEU A 9 22.27 -10.66 65.26
C LEU A 9 20.74 -10.77 65.14
N THR A 10 20.05 -9.64 65.29
CA THR A 10 18.63 -9.48 64.98
C THR A 10 18.47 -9.36 63.47
N LEU A 11 17.65 -10.25 62.90
CA LEU A 11 17.23 -10.26 61.50
C LEU A 11 16.44 -8.97 61.20
N LEU A 12 16.97 -8.09 60.35
CA LEU A 12 16.23 -6.96 59.79
C LEU A 12 15.98 -7.24 58.30
N ILE A 13 14.78 -7.74 57.99
CA ILE A 13 14.29 -7.86 56.61
C ILE A 13 13.92 -6.45 56.16
N ALA A 14 14.80 -5.83 55.35
CA ALA A 14 14.48 -4.61 54.64
C ALA A 14 13.55 -4.96 53.47
N ALA A 15 12.24 -4.76 53.67
CA ALA A 15 11.27 -4.72 52.59
C ALA A 15 11.57 -3.49 51.72
N THR A 16 12.30 -3.71 50.62
CA THR A 16 12.44 -2.70 49.57
C THR A 16 11.18 -2.79 48.72
N VAL A 17 10.24 -1.89 48.97
CA VAL A 17 9.08 -1.65 48.11
C VAL A 17 9.61 -1.03 46.82
N CYS A 18 9.96 -1.86 45.84
CA CYS A 18 10.03 -1.42 44.47
C CYS A 18 8.59 -1.13 44.03
N SER A 19 8.24 0.16 43.97
CA SER A 19 7.08 0.62 43.23
C SER A 19 7.29 0.27 41.75
N GLY A 20 6.85 -0.93 41.38
CA GLY A 20 6.61 -1.28 39.99
C GLY A 20 5.51 -0.37 39.47
N ALA A 21 5.88 0.58 38.61
CA ALA A 21 4.94 1.19 37.68
C ALA A 21 4.50 0.08 36.72
N LEU A 22 3.45 -0.63 37.13
CA LEU A 22 2.71 -1.52 36.24
C LEU A 22 2.17 -0.65 35.10
N ALA A 23 2.54 -1.05 33.89
CA ALA A 23 1.95 -0.59 32.65
C ALA A 23 0.46 -0.95 32.66
N SER A 24 -0.37 -0.06 33.20
CA SER A 24 -1.80 -0.01 32.98
C SER A 24 -2.15 1.42 32.60
N ASP A 25 -2.19 1.70 31.30
CA ASP A 25 -3.12 2.69 30.78
C ASP A 25 -3.41 2.37 29.32
N TRP A 26 -4.25 1.35 29.17
CA TRP A 26 -5.09 1.17 28.00
C TRP A 26 -6.35 2.00 28.26
N VAL A 27 -6.41 3.18 27.66
CA VAL A 27 -7.67 3.91 27.50
C VAL A 27 -7.87 4.10 26.00
N ASP A 28 -8.66 3.20 25.41
CA ASP A 28 -9.39 3.47 24.18
C ASP A 28 -10.42 4.56 24.50
N ASP A 29 -10.04 5.83 24.34
CA ASP A 29 -11.00 6.94 24.37
C ASP A 29 -11.28 7.41 22.94
N GLU A 30 -11.96 6.57 22.17
CA GLU A 30 -12.94 7.04 21.19
C GLU A 30 -14.19 6.18 21.29
N ARG A 31 -15.17 6.71 22.04
CA ARG A 31 -16.55 6.24 22.05
C ARG A 31 -17.11 6.28 20.63
N VAL A 32 -17.08 5.14 19.96
CA VAL A 32 -18.00 4.85 18.86
C VAL A 32 -19.41 4.96 19.44
N GLN A 33 -20.17 5.95 18.95
CA GLN A 33 -21.58 6.08 19.29
C GLN A 33 -22.29 4.76 19.01
N GLU A 34 -22.99 4.23 20.02
CA GLU A 34 -23.83 3.04 19.92
C GLU A 34 -24.81 3.20 18.75
N PHE A 35 -24.49 2.55 17.63
CA PHE A 35 -25.43 2.36 16.55
C PHE A 35 -26.52 1.41 17.05
N HIS A 36 -27.70 1.97 17.34
CA HIS A 36 -28.89 1.20 17.65
C HIS A 36 -29.21 0.28 16.48
N GLN A 37 -29.10 -1.03 16.69
CA GLN A 37 -29.61 -2.01 15.75
C GLN A 37 -31.12 -1.76 15.56
N PRO A 38 -31.64 -1.65 14.31
CA PRO A 38 -33.07 -1.66 14.11
C PRO A 38 -33.62 -3.00 14.58
N LYS A 39 -34.51 -2.95 15.58
CA LYS A 39 -35.25 -4.11 16.09
C LYS A 39 -35.93 -4.79 14.91
N LYS A 40 -35.55 -6.05 14.64
CA LYS A 40 -36.30 -6.93 13.73
C LYS A 40 -37.72 -7.09 14.29
N HIS A 41 -38.70 -6.47 13.64
CA HIS A 41 -40.09 -6.82 13.83
C HIS A 41 -40.26 -8.28 13.39
N LYS A 42 -40.59 -9.16 14.35
CA LYS A 42 -41.11 -10.49 14.06
C LYS A 42 -42.46 -10.31 13.36
N VAL A 43 -42.50 -10.57 12.06
CA VAL A 43 -43.75 -10.74 11.32
C VAL A 43 -44.28 -12.13 11.68
N ALA A 44 -45.46 -12.18 12.30
CA ALA A 44 -46.20 -13.41 12.55
C ALA A 44 -46.69 -14.01 11.22
N PRO A 45 -46.79 -15.35 11.10
CA PRO A 45 -47.37 -15.97 9.93
C PRO A 45 -48.89 -15.70 9.90
N PRO A 46 -49.50 -15.50 8.72
CA PRO A 46 -50.95 -15.40 8.62
C PRO A 46 -51.57 -16.81 8.68
N ASP A 47 -52.58 -16.92 9.54
CA ASP A 47 -53.47 -18.07 9.64
C ASP A 47 -54.35 -18.19 8.39
N ASN A 48 -54.49 -19.44 7.92
CA ASN A 48 -55.48 -19.85 6.93
C ASN A 48 -56.83 -20.04 7.61
N GLU A 49 -57.88 -19.35 7.15
CA GLU A 49 -59.24 -19.90 7.10
C GLU A 49 -59.97 -19.44 5.82
N GLU A 50 -60.70 -20.42 5.28
CA GLU A 50 -61.65 -20.47 4.16
C GLU A 50 -62.70 -19.34 4.22
N SER A 51 -63.51 -18.95 3.24
CA SER A 51 -63.88 -19.30 1.86
C SER A 51 -64.96 -18.26 1.47
N GLU A 52 -65.08 -17.86 0.20
CA GLU A 52 -66.34 -17.80 -0.57
C GLU A 52 -66.22 -16.95 -1.86
N GLN A 53 -67.20 -17.17 -2.74
CA GLN A 53 -67.16 -17.10 -4.20
C GLN A 53 -67.58 -15.75 -4.81
N MET A 54 -67.38 -15.67 -6.14
CA MET A 54 -68.06 -14.89 -7.19
C MET A 54 -67.19 -13.80 -7.83
N SER A 55 -66.62 -14.04 -9.03
CA SER A 55 -67.25 -13.91 -10.36
C SER A 55 -67.60 -12.46 -10.73
N THR A 56 -66.80 -11.83 -11.58
CA THR A 56 -67.14 -11.43 -12.96
C THR A 56 -66.13 -10.41 -13.52
N VAL A 57 -65.75 -10.63 -14.79
CA VAL A 57 -64.96 -9.76 -15.66
C VAL A 57 -65.94 -8.85 -16.44
N PRO A 58 -65.63 -7.56 -16.72
CA PRO A 58 -65.26 -7.22 -18.11
C PRO A 58 -64.26 -6.05 -18.32
N ARG A 59 -63.41 -6.26 -19.34
CA ARG A 59 -62.89 -5.36 -20.40
C ARG A 59 -62.46 -3.88 -20.14
N LYS A 60 -61.19 -3.62 -20.53
CA LYS A 60 -60.50 -2.43 -21.12
C LYS A 60 -61.41 -1.41 -21.87
N PRO A 61 -61.05 -0.09 -22.00
CA PRO A 61 -59.85 0.35 -22.76
C PRO A 61 -59.15 1.71 -22.42
N GLN A 62 -57.84 1.77 -22.75
CA GLN A 62 -57.03 2.84 -23.42
C GLN A 62 -57.06 4.35 -23.02
N GLN A 63 -55.85 4.96 -23.16
CA GLN A 63 -55.49 6.39 -23.25
C GLN A 63 -55.42 7.16 -21.89
N ARG A 64 -54.49 8.08 -21.59
CA ARG A 64 -53.65 9.02 -22.36
C ARG A 64 -52.30 9.30 -21.64
N ARG A 65 -51.27 9.65 -22.42
CA ARG A 65 -50.08 10.43 -22.02
C ARG A 65 -50.49 11.90 -21.78
N PRO A 66 -49.75 12.68 -20.97
CA PRO A 66 -48.76 13.65 -21.49
C PRO A 66 -47.54 13.79 -20.54
N ALA A 67 -46.48 14.57 -20.73
CA ALA A 67 -45.84 15.24 -21.86
C ALA A 67 -44.38 15.47 -21.40
N PHE A 68 -43.43 15.27 -22.30
CA PHE A 68 -42.05 15.72 -22.18
C PHE A 68 -42.04 17.20 -22.60
N VAL A 69 -41.42 18.08 -21.82
CA VAL A 69 -41.17 19.48 -22.20
C VAL A 69 -39.66 19.62 -22.35
N ASP A 70 -39.24 19.80 -23.60
CA ASP A 70 -37.93 20.28 -24.00
C ASP A 70 -37.94 21.82 -23.86
N ASP A 71 -36.88 22.38 -23.25
CA ASP A 71 -36.61 23.82 -23.26
C ASP A 71 -35.24 24.04 -23.92
N GLU A 72 -35.29 24.57 -25.14
CA GLU A 72 -34.15 25.10 -25.88
C GLU A 72 -34.12 26.62 -25.76
N GLY A 73 -32.94 27.16 -25.48
CA GLY A 73 -32.56 28.55 -25.71
C GLY A 73 -31.09 28.70 -25.30
N GLY A 74 -30.12 29.05 -26.15
CA GLY A 74 -30.15 29.90 -27.32
C GLY A 74 -29.25 31.10 -27.03
N MET A 75 -28.14 31.25 -27.76
CA MET A 75 -27.54 32.52 -28.24
C MET A 75 -26.03 32.38 -28.51
N ALA A 76 -25.71 32.42 -29.81
CA ALA A 76 -24.42 32.88 -30.34
C ALA A 76 -24.39 34.42 -30.39
N PRO A 77 -23.22 35.02 -30.60
CA PRO A 77 -23.09 35.83 -31.82
C PRO A 77 -21.77 35.66 -32.57
N SER A 78 -21.85 36.06 -33.83
CA SER A 78 -20.88 36.02 -34.92
C SER A 78 -20.12 37.34 -35.13
N VAL A 79 -19.14 37.29 -36.05
CA VAL A 79 -18.46 38.39 -36.79
C VAL A 79 -17.25 38.97 -36.02
N VAL A 80 -16.01 39.03 -36.55
CA VAL A 80 -15.57 39.75 -37.77
C VAL A 80 -14.31 39.11 -38.38
N ASP A 81 -14.24 39.18 -39.70
CA ASP A 81 -13.15 38.79 -40.60
C ASP A 81 -12.47 40.09 -41.08
N GLU A 82 -11.14 40.18 -41.06
CA GLU A 82 -10.40 41.24 -41.75
C GLU A 82 -9.02 40.74 -42.22
N SER A 83 -8.84 40.89 -43.52
CA SER A 83 -7.70 40.57 -44.37
C SER A 83 -6.52 41.54 -44.22
N ASP A 84 -5.27 41.09 -44.40
CA ASP A 84 -4.29 41.86 -45.19
C ASP A 84 -3.12 41.03 -45.76
N ALA A 85 -2.57 41.58 -46.85
CA ALA A 85 -1.48 41.23 -47.79
C ALA A 85 -0.27 40.44 -47.24
N GLY A 86 0.50 39.67 -48.04
CA GLY A 86 0.75 39.67 -49.49
C GLY A 86 2.22 40.01 -49.75
N ASP A 87 3.00 39.07 -50.31
CA ASP A 87 4.26 39.27 -51.07
C ASP A 87 4.74 37.90 -51.62
N LEU A 88 4.66 37.59 -52.94
CA LEU A 88 5.69 37.78 -53.99
C LEU A 88 7.01 37.02 -53.63
N ILE A 89 7.64 36.12 -54.41
CA ILE A 89 8.10 36.11 -55.82
C ILE A 89 8.47 34.62 -56.25
N PRO A 90 9.20 34.29 -57.34
CA PRO A 90 8.71 33.65 -58.58
C PRO A 90 9.19 32.19 -58.82
N GLY A 91 8.48 31.46 -59.67
CA GLY A 91 8.99 30.21 -60.28
C GLY A 91 10.06 30.47 -61.34
N PRO A 92 10.98 29.51 -61.55
CA PRO A 92 11.14 29.03 -62.92
C PRO A 92 11.52 27.53 -63.09
N LYS A 93 10.96 26.99 -64.18
CA LYS A 93 11.58 26.11 -65.20
C LYS A 93 11.95 24.65 -64.84
N LYS A 94 11.28 23.77 -65.59
CA LYS A 94 11.64 22.39 -65.92
C LYS A 94 13.11 22.27 -66.35
N SER A 95 13.86 21.36 -65.72
CA SER A 95 15.16 20.87 -66.18
C SER A 95 15.25 19.35 -66.01
N LYS A 96 16.09 18.78 -66.86
CA LYS A 96 16.16 17.39 -67.33
C LYS A 96 16.61 16.40 -66.25
N SER A 97 16.16 15.16 -66.45
CA SER A 97 16.64 13.95 -65.80
C SER A 97 18.17 13.85 -65.85
N ASN A 98 18.80 13.69 -64.69
CA ASN A 98 20.11 13.05 -64.59
C ASN A 98 20.02 11.86 -63.65
N ARG A 99 20.43 10.73 -64.21
CA ARG A 99 20.54 9.40 -63.65
C ARG A 99 21.70 9.41 -62.65
N LEU A 100 21.40 9.33 -61.36
CA LEU A 100 22.38 9.05 -60.31
C LEU A 100 22.41 7.54 -60.10
N GLU A 101 23.52 6.92 -60.49
CA GLU A 101 23.86 5.54 -60.16
C GLU A 101 24.09 5.45 -58.65
N GLY A 102 23.14 4.82 -57.96
CA GLY A 102 23.25 4.53 -56.54
C GLY A 102 24.15 3.33 -56.31
N ASN A 103 25.24 3.56 -55.57
CA ASN A 103 26.03 2.51 -54.93
C ASN A 103 25.12 1.62 -54.08
N VAL A 104 25.06 0.34 -54.44
CA VAL A 104 24.32 -0.69 -53.70
C VAL A 104 25.21 -1.15 -52.54
N SER A 105 25.11 -0.48 -51.40
CA SER A 105 25.62 -1.05 -50.15
C SER A 105 24.66 -2.16 -49.73
N SER A 106 25.10 -3.41 -49.87
CA SER A 106 24.41 -4.58 -49.35
C SER A 106 24.31 -4.51 -47.83
N PHE A 107 23.16 -4.04 -47.33
CA PHE A 107 22.81 -4.16 -45.93
C PHE A 107 22.36 -5.60 -45.69
N THR A 108 23.23 -6.42 -45.10
CA THR A 108 22.86 -7.73 -44.60
C THR A 108 21.91 -7.53 -43.43
N ALA A 109 20.60 -7.64 -43.68
CA ALA A 109 19.60 -7.63 -42.63
C ALA A 109 19.86 -8.83 -41.71
N ALA A 110 20.20 -8.55 -40.45
CA ALA A 110 20.24 -9.57 -39.43
C ALA A 110 18.86 -10.25 -39.35
N PRO A 111 18.79 -11.58 -39.24
CA PRO A 111 17.52 -12.27 -39.10
C PRO A 111 16.75 -11.70 -37.90
N PRO A 112 15.42 -11.56 -37.98
CA PRO A 112 14.62 -11.12 -36.83
C PRO A 112 14.91 -12.06 -35.66
N ALA A 113 15.19 -11.46 -34.50
CA ALA A 113 15.37 -12.20 -33.26
C ALA A 113 14.17 -13.16 -33.07
N PRO A 114 14.41 -14.41 -32.63
CA PRO A 114 13.32 -15.36 -32.42
C PRO A 114 12.28 -14.73 -31.49
N VAL A 115 11.06 -14.61 -32.00
CA VAL A 115 9.90 -14.17 -31.22
C VAL A 115 9.80 -15.13 -30.04
N ALA A 116 9.98 -14.61 -28.83
CA ALA A 116 9.87 -15.41 -27.62
C ALA A 116 8.52 -16.15 -27.65
N PRO A 117 8.49 -17.47 -27.37
CA PRO A 117 7.25 -18.22 -27.36
C PRO A 117 6.26 -17.51 -26.42
N PRO A 118 4.96 -17.42 -26.80
CA PRO A 118 3.96 -16.86 -25.92
C PRO A 118 4.03 -17.60 -24.58
N MET A 119 4.36 -16.86 -23.52
CA MET A 119 4.38 -17.39 -22.16
C MET A 119 3.02 -18.05 -21.90
N PRO A 120 2.97 -19.27 -21.33
CA PRO A 120 1.71 -19.98 -21.12
C PRO A 120 0.73 -19.08 -20.34
N THR A 121 -0.32 -18.67 -21.05
CA THR A 121 -1.27 -17.62 -20.62
C THR A 121 -2.22 -18.11 -19.54
N THR A 122 -2.39 -19.43 -19.41
CA THR A 122 -3.37 -20.04 -18.50
C THR A 122 -2.68 -20.75 -17.35
N PHE A 123 -2.37 -20.01 -16.29
CA PHE A 123 -2.11 -20.60 -14.98
C PHE A 123 -3.46 -20.73 -14.26
N HIS A 124 -3.94 -21.96 -14.09
CA HIS A 124 -5.14 -22.22 -13.29
C HIS A 124 -4.79 -22.21 -11.80
N MET A 125 -4.75 -21.02 -11.19
CA MET A 125 -4.92 -20.94 -9.74
C MET A 125 -6.37 -21.23 -9.41
N LYS A 126 -6.62 -22.03 -8.36
CA LYS A 126 -7.96 -22.07 -7.74
C LYS A 126 -8.34 -20.64 -7.35
N ALA A 127 -9.60 -20.26 -7.52
CA ALA A 127 -10.08 -18.93 -7.13
C ALA A 127 -9.62 -18.58 -5.70
N ALA A 128 -9.31 -17.29 -5.48
CA ALA A 128 -8.97 -16.81 -4.15
C ALA A 128 -10.10 -17.18 -3.17
N GLN A 129 -9.72 -17.73 -2.02
CA GLN A 129 -10.67 -18.08 -0.97
C GLN A 129 -10.31 -17.28 0.26
N GLU A 130 -11.30 -16.60 0.82
CA GLU A 130 -11.14 -15.91 2.09
C GLU A 130 -10.91 -16.94 3.19
N GLN A 131 -9.94 -16.69 4.07
CA GLN A 131 -9.63 -17.59 5.18
C GLN A 131 -9.33 -16.77 6.43
N ILE A 132 -9.86 -17.23 7.57
CA ILE A 132 -9.39 -16.76 8.87
C ILE A 132 -8.03 -17.39 9.10
N VAL A 133 -7.02 -16.56 9.33
CA VAL A 133 -5.64 -17.01 9.51
C VAL A 133 -5.24 -16.80 10.96
N GLU A 134 -4.89 -17.89 11.63
CA GLU A 134 -4.47 -17.82 13.03
C GLU A 134 -3.17 -17.03 13.19
N PRO A 135 -3.01 -16.20 14.25
CA PRO A 135 -1.77 -15.45 14.52
C PRO A 135 -0.50 -16.31 14.56
N ILE A 136 -0.62 -17.61 14.85
CA ILE A 136 0.52 -18.52 14.82
C ILE A 136 1.12 -18.68 13.41
N VAL A 137 0.30 -18.57 12.34
CA VAL A 137 0.76 -18.66 10.95
C VAL A 137 1.66 -17.46 10.62
N PHE A 138 1.25 -16.26 11.02
CA PHE A 138 2.04 -15.04 10.89
C PHE A 138 3.35 -15.12 11.69
N ARG A 139 3.29 -15.55 12.95
CA ARG A 139 4.52 -15.74 13.76
C ARG A 139 5.48 -16.76 13.15
N ASN A 140 4.95 -17.89 12.68
CA ASN A 140 5.76 -18.92 12.02
C ASN A 140 6.43 -18.41 10.75
N TRP A 141 5.83 -17.43 10.05
CA TRP A 141 6.48 -16.76 8.94
C TRP A 141 7.79 -16.09 9.39
N ILE A 142 7.71 -15.18 10.37
CA ILE A 142 8.89 -14.47 10.90
C ILE A 142 9.91 -15.45 11.47
N GLU A 143 9.50 -16.41 12.29
CA GLU A 143 10.44 -17.37 12.90
C GLU A 143 11.17 -18.22 11.85
N LYS A 144 10.54 -18.48 10.71
CA LYS A 144 11.14 -19.25 9.62
C LYS A 144 12.04 -18.39 8.72
N SER A 145 11.57 -17.22 8.30
CA SER A 145 12.26 -16.40 7.29
C SER A 145 13.33 -15.49 7.90
N HIS A 146 13.13 -15.08 9.17
CA HIS A 146 13.92 -14.11 9.95
C HIS A 146 14.08 -14.57 11.42
N PRO A 147 14.73 -15.73 11.66
CA PRO A 147 14.83 -16.34 12.98
C PRO A 147 15.48 -15.44 14.04
N GLU A 148 16.31 -14.47 13.63
CA GLU A 148 16.93 -13.47 14.49
C GLU A 148 15.92 -12.53 15.18
N LEU A 149 14.69 -12.43 14.67
CA LEU A 149 13.62 -11.58 15.22
C LEU A 149 12.69 -12.33 16.18
N LYS A 150 12.95 -13.61 16.45
CA LYS A 150 12.13 -14.44 17.35
C LYS A 150 12.04 -13.81 18.75
N GLY A 151 10.81 -13.57 19.22
CA GLY A 151 10.51 -13.02 20.54
C GLY A 151 10.67 -11.49 20.67
N GLY A 152 10.75 -10.75 19.54
CA GLY A 152 11.15 -9.34 19.47
C GLY A 152 10.17 -8.25 19.92
N LEU A 153 8.96 -8.59 20.42
CA LEU A 153 7.90 -7.61 20.74
C LEU A 153 8.34 -6.39 21.56
N VAL A 154 9.19 -6.58 22.58
CA VAL A 154 9.64 -5.46 23.44
C VAL A 154 10.83 -4.72 22.82
N LYS A 155 11.80 -5.47 22.27
CA LYS A 155 13.06 -4.90 21.75
C LYS A 155 12.86 -3.98 20.54
N GLN A 156 11.82 -4.25 19.75
CA GLN A 156 11.58 -3.58 18.47
C GLN A 156 10.66 -2.35 18.59
N ARG A 157 10.04 -2.12 19.76
CA ARG A 157 8.94 -1.16 19.93
C ARG A 157 9.33 0.27 19.52
N ASP A 158 10.54 0.70 19.85
CA ASP A 158 11.04 2.05 19.50
C ASP A 158 11.73 2.08 18.12
N GLN A 159 11.90 0.92 17.48
CA GLN A 159 12.56 0.77 16.18
C GLN A 159 11.55 0.72 15.02
N VAL A 160 10.31 0.31 15.27
CA VAL A 160 9.21 0.29 14.30
C VAL A 160 8.20 1.36 14.66
N ILE A 161 8.11 2.41 13.85
CA ILE A 161 7.17 3.50 14.04
C ILE A 161 6.05 3.37 13.03
N GLU A 162 4.80 3.34 13.50
CA GLU A 162 3.60 3.34 12.67
C GLU A 162 2.91 4.71 12.76
N VAL A 163 2.67 5.34 11.63
CA VAL A 163 1.70 6.43 11.50
C VAL A 163 0.43 5.82 10.93
N LYS A 164 -0.51 5.51 11.84
CA LYS A 164 -1.77 4.86 11.49
C LYS A 164 -2.55 5.70 10.48
N GLY A 165 -3.09 5.00 9.50
CA GLY A 165 -3.93 5.56 8.46
C GLY A 165 -5.42 5.45 8.78
N ARG A 166 -6.24 6.00 7.89
CA ARG A 166 -7.70 5.91 7.96
C ARG A 166 -8.23 4.53 7.56
N TRP A 167 -7.54 3.88 6.62
CA TRP A 167 -8.01 2.66 5.94
C TRP A 167 -7.07 1.47 6.10
N ASP A 168 -5.92 1.68 6.74
CA ASP A 168 -4.93 0.64 7.02
C ASP A 168 -4.44 0.75 8.48
N ASP A 169 -4.19 -0.38 9.11
CA ASP A 169 -3.68 -0.52 10.49
C ASP A 169 -2.56 -1.57 10.47
N SER A 170 -1.40 -1.18 9.95
CA SER A 170 -0.23 -2.05 9.93
C SER A 170 0.14 -2.53 11.33
N GLY A 171 -0.17 -1.76 12.37
CA GLY A 171 -0.04 -2.17 13.76
C GLY A 171 -0.76 -3.49 14.05
N HIS A 172 -1.93 -3.74 13.47
CA HIS A 172 -2.63 -5.02 13.59
C HIS A 172 -1.83 -6.17 12.95
N ALA A 173 -1.36 -6.01 11.72
CA ALA A 173 -0.52 -7.01 11.06
C ALA A 173 0.77 -7.28 11.84
N LEU A 174 1.44 -6.24 12.33
CA LEU A 174 2.66 -6.33 13.15
C LEU A 174 2.42 -7.13 14.44
N ARG A 175 1.28 -6.93 15.13
CA ARG A 175 0.90 -7.75 16.30
C ARG A 175 0.73 -9.22 15.92
N SER A 176 0.08 -9.51 14.80
CA SER A 176 -0.08 -10.89 14.31
C SER A 176 1.27 -11.53 13.99
N PHE A 177 2.22 -10.78 13.43
CA PHE A 177 3.61 -11.23 13.21
C PHE A 177 4.45 -11.36 14.49
N GLY A 178 3.97 -10.85 15.63
CA GLY A 178 4.74 -10.83 16.87
C GLY A 178 5.86 -9.79 16.87
N LEU A 179 5.70 -8.69 16.11
CA LEU A 179 6.65 -7.59 16.01
C LEU A 179 6.21 -6.40 16.85
N GLY A 180 7.15 -5.81 17.58
CA GLY A 180 6.91 -4.63 18.41
C GLY A 180 6.87 -3.35 17.59
N TYR A 181 6.00 -2.40 17.95
CA TYR A 181 5.93 -1.10 17.28
C TYR A 181 5.36 -0.01 18.18
N THR A 182 5.63 1.24 17.81
CA THR A 182 5.06 2.44 18.41
C THR A 182 4.15 3.14 17.42
N LYS A 183 2.87 3.30 17.81
CA LYS A 183 1.90 4.08 17.05
C LYS A 183 2.09 5.58 17.36
N VAL A 184 2.30 6.38 16.34
CA VAL A 184 2.44 7.84 16.42
C VAL A 184 1.29 8.49 15.67
N PRO A 185 0.50 9.36 16.33
CA PRO A 185 -0.54 10.12 15.67
C PRO A 185 0.03 10.98 14.53
N VAL A 186 -0.71 11.09 13.43
CA VAL A 186 -0.25 11.81 12.22
C VAL A 186 0.10 13.27 12.49
N ASN A 187 -0.58 13.93 13.43
CA ASN A 187 -0.29 15.31 13.83
C ASN A 187 0.92 15.46 14.76
N ARG A 188 1.52 14.36 15.23
CA ARG A 188 2.70 14.37 16.11
C ARG A 188 3.98 13.95 15.39
N ILE A 189 3.88 13.35 14.20
CA ILE A 189 5.04 12.80 13.49
C ILE A 189 6.10 13.87 13.14
N ALA A 190 5.68 15.11 12.88
CA ALA A 190 6.60 16.22 12.58
C ALA A 190 7.60 16.50 13.71
N ALA A 191 7.20 16.29 14.96
CA ALA A 191 8.01 16.53 16.16
C ALA A 191 8.52 15.24 16.82
N TYR A 192 8.22 14.07 16.24
CA TYR A 192 8.60 12.80 16.82
C TYR A 192 10.07 12.50 16.56
N ASP A 193 10.79 12.03 17.58
CA ASP A 193 12.19 11.66 17.45
C ASP A 193 12.35 10.30 16.77
N LEU A 194 12.82 10.32 15.52
CA LEU A 194 13.09 9.12 14.72
C LEU A 194 14.52 8.58 14.91
N SER A 195 15.32 9.10 15.85
CA SER A 195 16.72 8.70 16.04
C SER A 195 16.92 7.22 16.38
N LYS A 196 15.95 6.61 17.07
CA LYS A 196 15.94 5.17 17.41
C LYS A 196 15.19 4.32 16.39
N ALA A 197 14.41 4.95 15.52
CA ALA A 197 13.63 4.24 14.52
C ALA A 197 14.56 3.60 13.49
N LYS A 198 14.27 2.36 13.10
CA LYS A 198 14.87 1.70 11.94
C LYS A 198 13.92 1.75 10.74
N ILE A 199 12.62 1.75 11.02
CA ILE A 199 11.59 1.84 10.01
C ILE A 199 10.44 2.74 10.46
N LEU A 200 9.95 3.53 9.51
CA LEU A 200 8.70 4.26 9.58
C LEU A 200 7.70 3.64 8.60
N ILE A 201 6.49 3.38 9.06
CA ILE A 201 5.37 2.88 8.27
C ILE A 201 4.32 3.99 8.23
N VAL A 202 3.95 4.43 7.04
CA VAL A 202 2.88 5.42 6.82
C VAL A 202 1.73 4.72 6.11
N ASP A 203 0.70 4.45 6.88
CA ASP A 203 -0.49 3.71 6.44
C ASP A 203 -1.46 4.60 5.64
N CYS A 204 -2.25 3.98 4.78
CA CYS A 204 -3.29 4.62 3.99
C CYS A 204 -4.29 5.37 4.91
N ALA A 205 -4.49 6.68 4.79
CA ALA A 205 -4.41 7.46 3.56
C ALA A 205 -3.13 8.31 3.38
N GLY A 206 -2.17 8.24 4.30
CA GLY A 206 -0.96 9.06 4.26
C GLY A 206 -1.20 10.57 4.36
N GLU A 207 -2.09 10.99 5.27
CA GLU A 207 -2.41 12.40 5.57
C GLU A 207 -1.30 13.09 6.38
N VAL A 208 -0.04 12.83 6.03
CA VAL A 208 1.15 13.34 6.72
C VAL A 208 1.29 14.85 6.45
N PRO A 209 1.37 15.69 7.49
CA PRO A 209 1.42 17.13 7.32
C PRO A 209 2.73 17.56 6.65
N ALA A 210 2.70 18.68 5.91
CA ALA A 210 3.81 19.11 5.05
C ALA A 210 5.12 19.34 5.83
N GLU A 211 5.03 19.86 7.05
CA GLU A 211 6.14 20.07 7.97
C GLU A 211 6.87 18.77 8.37
N ALA A 212 6.21 17.60 8.25
CA ALA A 212 6.85 16.31 8.51
C ALA A 212 7.57 15.73 7.28
N HIS A 213 7.37 16.28 6.07
CA HIS A 213 7.94 15.71 4.85
C HIS A 213 9.46 15.76 4.85
N GLU A 214 10.05 16.87 5.28
CA GLU A 214 11.51 17.03 5.35
C GLU A 214 12.14 16.16 6.46
N PRO A 215 11.65 16.14 7.72
CA PRO A 215 12.15 15.21 8.74
C PRO A 215 12.12 13.75 8.31
N ILE A 216 11.03 13.30 7.69
CA ILE A 216 10.91 11.91 7.22
C ILE A 216 11.87 11.65 6.04
N ARG A 217 11.97 12.58 5.09
CA ARG A 217 12.95 12.51 4.00
C ARG A 217 14.38 12.37 4.55
N ASN A 218 14.72 13.17 5.56
CA ASN A 218 16.04 13.16 6.19
C ASN A 218 16.29 11.80 6.89
N PHE A 219 15.32 11.31 7.65
CA PHE A 219 15.37 9.97 8.26
C PHE A 219 15.70 8.87 7.23
N VAL A 220 14.97 8.82 6.11
CA VAL A 220 15.23 7.83 5.05
C VAL A 220 16.59 8.05 4.41
N SER A 221 16.94 9.30 4.08
CA SER A 221 18.23 9.61 3.45
C SER A 221 19.44 9.17 4.29
N ASN A 222 19.28 9.13 5.62
CA ASN A 222 20.30 8.76 6.58
C ASN A 222 20.37 7.26 6.92
N GLY A 223 19.49 6.42 6.35
CA GLY A 223 19.54 4.96 6.54
C GLY A 223 18.20 4.34 6.92
N GLY A 224 17.24 5.15 7.35
CA GLY A 224 15.92 4.70 7.75
C GLY A 224 15.16 4.02 6.60
N PHE A 225 14.32 3.04 6.95
CA PHE A 225 13.40 2.41 6.02
C PHE A 225 12.04 3.10 6.07
N LEU A 226 11.39 3.25 4.92
CA LEU A 226 10.04 3.80 4.80
C LEU A 226 9.15 2.80 4.07
N LEU A 227 8.07 2.38 4.72
CA LEU A 227 6.98 1.63 4.09
C LEU A 227 5.77 2.56 3.94
N THR A 228 5.16 2.58 2.77
CA THR A 228 3.92 3.33 2.54
C THR A 228 2.88 2.46 1.84
N THR A 229 1.60 2.66 2.16
CA THR A 229 0.50 1.91 1.53
C THR A 229 -0.49 2.82 0.80
N ASP A 230 -0.90 2.36 -0.37
CA ASP A 230 -2.01 2.88 -1.17
C ASP A 230 -2.04 4.41 -1.33
N TRP A 231 -3.03 5.11 -0.76
CA TRP A 231 -3.18 6.57 -0.92
C TRP A 231 -2.04 7.40 -0.33
N ALA A 232 -1.17 6.78 0.48
CA ALA A 232 0.05 7.45 0.90
C ALA A 232 0.97 7.81 -0.28
N LEU A 233 0.80 7.21 -1.45
CA LEU A 233 1.58 7.50 -2.66
C LEU A 233 1.55 8.99 -3.04
N ASP A 234 0.36 9.52 -3.32
CA ASP A 234 0.20 10.90 -3.80
C ASP A 234 -0.02 11.89 -2.66
N ASN A 235 -0.65 11.45 -1.57
CA ASN A 235 -0.87 12.31 -0.41
C ASN A 235 0.44 12.67 0.27
N PHE A 236 1.43 11.76 0.26
CA PHE A 236 2.68 11.91 1.00
C PHE A 236 3.92 11.54 0.17
N LEU A 237 4.09 10.29 -0.26
CA LEU A 237 5.36 9.75 -0.73
C LEU A 237 5.93 10.54 -1.90
N GLN A 238 5.15 10.83 -2.94
CA GLN A 238 5.63 11.56 -4.12
C GLN A 238 5.98 13.02 -3.82
N LYS A 239 5.38 13.61 -2.77
CA LYS A 239 5.68 14.99 -2.32
C LYS A 239 6.93 15.01 -1.46
N ALA A 240 7.04 14.07 -0.54
CA ALA A 240 8.18 13.94 0.36
C ALA A 240 9.42 13.40 -0.35
N ILE A 241 9.30 12.47 -1.30
CA ILE A 241 10.42 11.83 -2.01
C ILE A 241 10.10 11.75 -3.52
N PRO A 242 10.19 12.88 -4.24
CA PRO A 242 9.80 12.94 -5.65
C PRO A 242 10.79 12.20 -6.59
N GLY A 243 10.30 11.85 -7.78
CA GLY A 243 11.15 11.36 -8.89
C GLY A 243 11.38 9.85 -8.95
N PHE A 244 10.64 9.06 -8.16
CA PHE A 244 10.73 7.59 -8.15
C PHE A 244 9.39 6.95 -8.53
N LEU A 245 8.36 7.26 -7.75
CA LEU A 245 7.00 6.81 -7.92
C LEU A 245 6.07 8.01 -7.90
N ASP A 246 4.99 7.96 -8.67
CA ASP A 246 3.88 8.89 -8.56
C ASP A 246 2.56 8.16 -8.83
N TRP A 247 1.45 8.79 -8.45
CA TRP A 247 0.13 8.35 -8.87
C TRP A 247 -0.08 8.72 -10.34
N GLY A 248 -0.36 7.72 -11.17
CA GLY A 248 -0.59 7.89 -12.61
C GLY A 248 -1.92 8.55 -12.98
N GLY A 249 -2.76 8.88 -11.99
CA GLY A 249 -4.12 9.38 -12.21
C GLY A 249 -5.17 8.28 -12.41
N ASP A 250 -4.79 7.02 -12.19
CA ASP A 250 -5.67 5.86 -12.33
C ASP A 250 -5.84 5.11 -11.00
N ASP A 251 -7.07 4.71 -10.75
CA ASP A 251 -7.52 4.11 -9.51
C ASP A 251 -8.24 2.80 -9.80
N ASN A 252 -8.09 1.82 -8.92
CA ASN A 252 -8.80 0.57 -9.02
C ASN A 252 -10.33 0.81 -8.89
N PRO A 253 -11.16 0.40 -9.87
CA PRO A 253 -12.56 0.85 -9.94
C PRO A 253 -13.48 0.17 -8.89
N ASP A 254 -13.12 -1.02 -8.43
CA ASP A 254 -13.92 -1.88 -7.56
C ASP A 254 -13.05 -2.69 -6.58
N SER A 255 -13.58 -3.02 -5.41
CA SER A 255 -12.89 -3.90 -4.46
C SER A 255 -12.80 -5.32 -5.03
N ARG A 256 -11.59 -5.80 -5.33
CA ARG A 256 -11.36 -7.08 -6.02
C ARG A 256 -10.07 -7.76 -5.59
N VAL A 257 -9.93 -9.03 -5.96
CA VAL A 257 -8.69 -9.80 -5.78
C VAL A 257 -8.12 -10.08 -7.16
N VAL A 258 -6.87 -9.68 -7.40
CA VAL A 258 -6.17 -9.84 -8.68
C VAL A 258 -5.08 -10.91 -8.59
N ASP A 259 -4.62 -11.41 -9.73
CA ASP A 259 -3.43 -12.26 -9.76
C ASP A 259 -2.18 -11.44 -9.42
N SER A 260 -1.21 -12.06 -8.77
CA SER A 260 0.10 -11.46 -8.53
C SER A 260 1.24 -12.43 -8.80
N PHE A 261 2.37 -11.92 -9.27
CA PHE A 261 3.61 -12.66 -9.44
C PHE A 261 4.81 -11.82 -9.03
N ILE A 262 5.82 -12.48 -8.47
CA ILE A 262 7.10 -11.85 -8.15
C ILE A 262 7.85 -11.52 -9.43
N SER A 263 8.31 -10.28 -9.54
CA SER A 263 9.06 -9.77 -10.70
C SER A 263 10.55 -9.57 -10.42
N ASP A 264 10.97 -9.48 -9.15
CA ASP A 264 12.38 -9.49 -8.73
C ASP A 264 12.55 -10.51 -7.59
N THR A 265 13.28 -11.60 -7.85
CA THR A 265 13.60 -12.65 -6.85
C THR A 265 14.95 -12.45 -6.17
N THR A 266 15.70 -11.41 -6.53
CA THR A 266 17.09 -11.18 -6.06
C THR A 266 17.16 -10.39 -4.76
N THR A 267 16.04 -9.85 -4.30
CA THR A 267 15.96 -9.00 -3.12
C THR A 267 15.54 -9.81 -1.89
N PRO A 268 16.05 -9.49 -0.68
CA PRO A 268 15.61 -10.15 0.55
C PRO A 268 14.10 -9.99 0.81
N PHE A 269 13.45 -8.97 0.25
CA PHE A 269 12.00 -8.72 0.46
C PHE A 269 11.10 -9.80 -0.12
N THR A 270 11.58 -10.54 -1.12
CA THR A 270 10.84 -11.64 -1.75
C THR A 270 11.37 -13.01 -1.33
N LYS A 271 12.33 -13.05 -0.39
CA LYS A 271 12.90 -14.29 0.15
C LYS A 271 11.79 -15.13 0.80
N ASP A 272 11.83 -16.43 0.54
CA ASP A 272 10.89 -17.45 1.05
C ASP A 272 9.41 -17.22 0.70
N THR A 273 9.10 -16.17 -0.08
CA THR A 273 7.76 -15.91 -0.61
C THR A 273 7.38 -16.90 -1.71
N VAL A 274 6.11 -16.83 -2.14
CA VAL A 274 5.63 -17.61 -3.28
C VAL A 274 5.83 -16.83 -4.58
N PRO A 275 6.21 -17.49 -5.69
CA PRO A 275 6.41 -16.81 -6.97
C PRO A 275 5.11 -16.23 -7.54
N ARG A 276 3.96 -16.75 -7.12
CA ARG A 276 2.61 -16.34 -7.56
C ARG A 276 1.63 -16.47 -6.42
N ALA A 277 0.74 -15.49 -6.30
CA ALA A 277 -0.33 -15.46 -5.29
C ALA A 277 -1.51 -14.62 -5.80
N TYR A 278 -2.47 -14.40 -4.92
CA TYR A 278 -3.48 -13.37 -5.09
C TYR A 278 -3.08 -12.09 -4.37
N TRP A 279 -3.69 -10.98 -4.79
CA TRP A 279 -3.49 -9.66 -4.20
C TRP A 279 -4.82 -8.93 -4.08
N LYS A 280 -5.22 -8.58 -2.86
CA LYS A 280 -6.43 -7.80 -2.60
C LYS A 280 -6.20 -6.32 -2.90
N LEU A 281 -7.14 -5.73 -3.64
CA LEU A 281 -7.24 -4.30 -3.89
C LEU A 281 -8.61 -3.80 -3.44
N ASP A 282 -8.65 -2.64 -2.80
CA ASP A 282 -9.90 -1.99 -2.45
C ASP A 282 -10.33 -1.02 -3.54
N LYS A 283 -11.59 -0.62 -3.49
CA LYS A 283 -12.12 0.41 -4.38
C LYS A 283 -11.31 1.69 -4.16
N LYS A 284 -10.85 2.28 -5.26
CA LYS A 284 -9.95 3.43 -5.32
C LYS A 284 -8.52 3.19 -4.84
N SER A 285 -8.04 1.95 -4.75
CA SER A 285 -6.60 1.74 -4.55
C SER A 285 -5.81 2.41 -5.69
N LYS A 286 -4.75 3.14 -5.35
CA LYS A 286 -4.04 4.02 -6.29
C LYS A 286 -3.00 3.25 -7.07
N ASN A 287 -3.15 3.19 -8.38
CA ASN A 287 -2.17 2.53 -9.23
C ASN A 287 -0.89 3.37 -9.26
N MET A 288 0.23 2.74 -8.89
CA MET A 288 1.53 3.41 -8.94
C MET A 288 2.06 3.47 -10.37
N ARG A 289 2.73 4.57 -10.71
CA ARG A 289 3.50 4.72 -11.94
C ARG A 289 4.98 4.87 -11.59
N ILE A 290 5.81 4.11 -12.29
CA ILE A 290 7.26 4.15 -12.11
C ILE A 290 7.84 5.33 -12.90
N VAL A 291 8.35 6.34 -12.18
CA VAL A 291 8.95 7.54 -12.78
C VAL A 291 10.39 7.28 -13.21
N ASN A 292 11.15 6.53 -12.40
CA ASN A 292 12.56 6.24 -12.65
C ASN A 292 12.84 4.73 -12.69
N PRO A 293 12.63 4.07 -13.84
CA PRO A 293 12.76 2.62 -13.96
C PRO A 293 14.20 2.10 -13.75
N ARG A 294 15.21 2.99 -13.79
CA ARG A 294 16.61 2.62 -13.50
C ARG A 294 16.91 2.54 -12.00
N LYS A 295 16.13 3.23 -11.17
CA LYS A 295 16.34 3.29 -9.71
C LYS A 295 15.30 2.53 -8.92
N VAL A 296 14.16 2.23 -9.54
CA VAL A 296 13.05 1.52 -8.91
C VAL A 296 13.04 0.07 -9.34
N LYS A 297 12.92 -0.83 -8.37
CA LYS A 297 12.70 -2.25 -8.57
C LYS A 297 11.25 -2.58 -8.27
N VAL A 298 10.55 -3.14 -9.24
CA VAL A 298 9.21 -3.70 -9.00
C VAL A 298 9.38 -5.08 -8.37
N LEU A 299 8.62 -5.34 -7.31
CA LEU A 299 8.66 -6.58 -6.54
C LEU A 299 7.55 -7.54 -6.97
N ALA A 300 6.32 -7.03 -7.08
CA ALA A 300 5.15 -7.81 -7.46
C ALA A 300 4.34 -7.11 -8.55
N ARG A 301 3.76 -7.90 -9.45
CA ARG A 301 2.92 -7.42 -10.56
C ARG A 301 1.65 -8.24 -10.76
N SER A 302 0.62 -7.66 -11.37
CA SER A 302 -0.60 -8.33 -11.81
C SER A 302 -0.71 -8.34 -13.33
N ARG A 303 -0.91 -9.52 -13.94
CA ARG A 303 -1.14 -9.62 -15.40
C ARG A 303 -2.55 -9.16 -15.75
N LEU A 304 -3.52 -9.44 -14.88
CA LEU A 304 -4.90 -8.98 -15.05
C LEU A 304 -4.93 -7.47 -15.22
N MET A 305 -4.31 -6.72 -14.29
CA MET A 305 -4.29 -5.26 -14.35
C MET A 305 -3.51 -4.72 -15.56
N MET A 306 -2.37 -5.35 -15.90
CA MET A 306 -1.58 -4.96 -17.07
C MET A 306 -2.40 -5.08 -18.37
N ASN A 307 -3.27 -6.10 -18.47
CA ASN A 307 -4.08 -6.34 -19.65
C ASN A 307 -5.31 -5.43 -19.74
N GLU A 308 -5.88 -5.02 -18.60
CA GLU A 308 -7.07 -4.16 -18.56
C GLU A 308 -6.75 -2.71 -18.95
N ASN A 309 -5.67 -2.15 -18.42
CA ASN A 309 -5.41 -0.71 -18.54
C ASN A 309 -4.22 -0.36 -19.45
N GLY A 310 -3.44 -1.34 -19.93
CA GLY A 310 -2.26 -1.14 -20.81
C GLY A 310 -1.07 -0.43 -20.13
N THR A 311 -1.33 0.39 -19.13
CA THR A 311 -0.38 1.03 -18.21
C THR A 311 -0.84 0.75 -16.79
N GLY A 312 -0.06 -0.01 -16.01
CA GLY A 312 -0.42 -0.37 -14.64
C GLY A 312 -0.05 -1.81 -14.28
N GLY A 313 -0.48 -2.25 -13.11
CA GLY A 313 -0.26 -3.60 -12.60
C GLY A 313 1.02 -3.81 -11.80
N ASP A 314 1.81 -2.75 -11.53
CA ASP A 314 2.85 -2.81 -10.51
C ASP A 314 2.17 -2.74 -9.12
N LEU A 315 2.31 -3.79 -8.32
CA LEU A 315 1.62 -3.95 -7.03
C LEU A 315 2.49 -3.54 -5.84
N ALA A 316 3.80 -3.74 -5.95
CA ALA A 316 4.77 -3.33 -4.94
C ALA A 316 6.09 -2.95 -5.61
N ALA A 317 6.69 -1.85 -5.16
CA ALA A 317 7.97 -1.37 -5.68
C ALA A 317 8.85 -0.84 -4.57
N THR A 318 10.16 -1.00 -4.73
CA THR A 318 11.18 -0.52 -3.80
C THR A 318 12.27 0.25 -4.51
N PHE A 319 12.86 1.22 -3.82
CA PHE A 319 14.01 1.97 -4.29
C PHE A 319 14.87 2.45 -3.12
N ARG A 320 16.14 2.76 -3.41
CA ARG A 320 17.03 3.39 -2.45
C ARG A 320 16.84 4.91 -2.48
N TYR A 321 16.88 5.53 -1.31
CA TYR A 321 16.91 6.97 -1.16
C TYR A 321 17.97 7.35 -0.12
N GLY A 322 19.03 8.02 -0.56
CA GLY A 322 20.25 8.17 0.25
C GLY A 322 20.80 6.79 0.68
N LYS A 323 21.03 6.63 1.98
CA LYS A 323 21.48 5.37 2.59
C LYS A 323 20.32 4.41 2.90
N GLY A 324 19.10 4.93 3.02
CA GLY A 324 17.92 4.14 3.37
C GLY A 324 17.20 3.53 2.19
N ARG A 325 15.97 3.10 2.44
CA ARG A 325 15.15 2.39 1.47
C ARG A 325 13.68 2.68 1.63
N VAL A 326 12.98 2.70 0.51
CA VAL A 326 11.53 2.89 0.44
C VAL A 326 10.87 1.64 -0.15
N LEU A 327 9.75 1.23 0.43
CA LEU A 327 8.79 0.28 -0.13
C LEU A 327 7.44 1.01 -0.24
N HIS A 328 6.82 0.90 -1.42
CA HIS A 328 5.43 1.29 -1.62
C HIS A 328 4.64 0.10 -2.12
N MET A 329 3.41 -0.04 -1.65
CA MET A 329 2.47 -1.10 -2.03
C MET A 329 1.12 -0.52 -2.41
N VAL A 330 0.54 -1.01 -3.50
CA VAL A 330 -0.85 -0.75 -3.85
C VAL A 330 -1.74 -1.64 -2.98
N GLY A 331 -2.76 -1.05 -2.36
CA GLY A 331 -3.54 -1.72 -1.31
C GLY A 331 -2.85 -1.74 0.05
N HIS A 332 -3.49 -2.42 1.00
CA HIS A 332 -3.16 -2.33 2.43
C HIS A 332 -2.14 -3.38 2.88
N PHE A 333 -1.40 -3.07 3.96
CA PHE A 333 -0.56 -4.06 4.64
C PHE A 333 -1.42 -4.96 5.54
N ASP A 334 -2.43 -4.41 6.20
CA ASP A 334 -3.34 -5.19 7.04
C ASP A 334 -4.36 -6.02 6.23
N ASN A 335 -5.29 -6.67 6.93
CA ASN A 335 -6.28 -7.59 6.39
C ASN A 335 -7.46 -6.90 5.68
N ASN A 336 -7.63 -5.58 5.85
CA ASN A 336 -8.50 -4.59 5.18
C ASN A 336 -9.18 -3.63 6.18
N SER A 337 -9.59 -2.43 5.72
CA SER A 337 -10.39 -1.46 6.49
C SER A 337 -11.71 -2.00 7.03
N ASP A 338 -12.40 -2.82 6.23
CA ASP A 338 -13.78 -3.22 6.51
C ASP A 338 -13.87 -4.49 7.38
N ARG A 339 -12.74 -5.14 7.64
CA ARG A 339 -12.68 -6.53 8.16
C ARG A 339 -11.53 -6.80 9.13
N ALA A 340 -11.00 -5.75 9.76
CA ALA A 340 -9.83 -5.81 10.65
C ALA A 340 -10.00 -6.71 11.90
N PHE A 341 -11.22 -7.10 12.27
CA PHE A 341 -11.51 -7.70 13.57
C PHE A 341 -11.21 -9.21 13.71
N ASN A 342 -10.97 -9.96 12.63
CA ASN A 342 -10.92 -11.44 12.70
C ASN A 342 -9.76 -12.12 11.95
N ASN A 343 -8.65 -11.41 11.67
CA ASN A 343 -7.53 -11.97 10.88
C ASN A 343 -7.95 -12.67 9.57
N MET A 344 -9.05 -12.21 8.97
CA MET A 344 -9.56 -12.79 7.74
C MET A 344 -8.81 -12.21 6.55
N LEU A 345 -8.07 -13.07 5.86
CA LEU A 345 -7.37 -12.73 4.64
C LEU A 345 -8.24 -13.04 3.44
N PRO A 346 -8.47 -12.08 2.53
CA PRO A 346 -9.16 -12.33 1.27
C PRO A 346 -8.27 -13.00 0.21
N ASP A 347 -6.95 -12.97 0.41
CA ASP A 347 -5.93 -13.40 -0.54
C ASP A 347 -4.77 -14.20 0.09
N PRO A 348 -5.00 -15.15 1.02
CA PRO A 348 -3.92 -15.96 1.57
C PRO A 348 -3.30 -16.80 0.46
N ALA A 349 -1.96 -16.81 0.40
CA ALA A 349 -1.24 -17.67 -0.51
C ALA A 349 -1.25 -19.11 0.04
N PRO A 350 -1.74 -20.11 -0.73
CA PRO A 350 -1.96 -21.46 -0.22
C PRO A 350 -0.75 -22.13 0.44
N THR A 351 0.46 -21.81 -0.01
CA THR A 351 1.70 -22.44 0.47
C THR A 351 2.25 -21.80 1.75
N ILE A 352 1.99 -20.50 1.97
CA ILE A 352 2.58 -19.76 3.10
C ILE A 352 1.54 -19.31 4.14
N GLY A 353 0.25 -19.49 3.84
CA GLY A 353 -0.86 -19.23 4.75
C GLY A 353 -1.19 -17.75 4.99
N ILE A 354 -0.27 -16.83 4.68
CA ILE A 354 -0.47 -15.37 4.69
C ILE A 354 -0.57 -14.83 3.25
N SER A 355 -0.97 -13.57 3.08
CA SER A 355 -0.98 -12.93 1.76
C SER A 355 0.44 -12.63 1.27
N LEU A 356 0.63 -12.55 -0.06
CA LEU A 356 1.92 -12.13 -0.62
C LEU A 356 2.27 -10.69 -0.22
N ARG A 357 1.25 -9.83 -0.08
CA ARG A 357 1.35 -8.45 0.41
C ARG A 357 2.07 -8.42 1.76
N GLN A 358 1.56 -9.20 2.70
CA GLN A 358 2.04 -9.26 4.06
C GLN A 358 3.41 -9.91 4.15
N ALA A 359 3.67 -10.94 3.36
CA ALA A 359 4.98 -11.57 3.29
C ALA A 359 6.09 -10.57 2.86
N ILE A 360 5.84 -9.78 1.81
CA ILE A 360 6.78 -8.76 1.32
C ILE A 360 6.98 -7.66 2.37
N ALA A 361 5.89 -7.12 2.93
CA ALA A 361 5.95 -6.07 3.94
C ALA A 361 6.67 -6.53 5.22
N ALA A 362 6.36 -7.73 5.72
CA ALA A 362 7.02 -8.32 6.89
C ALA A 362 8.52 -8.52 6.63
N ASN A 363 8.90 -9.01 5.45
CA ASN A 363 10.31 -9.14 5.07
C ASN A 363 11.01 -7.77 5.01
N PHE A 364 10.34 -6.73 4.54
CA PHE A 364 10.90 -5.38 4.50
C PHE A 364 11.10 -4.79 5.91
N VAL A 365 10.15 -5.00 6.82
CA VAL A 365 10.28 -4.63 8.24
C VAL A 365 11.44 -5.40 8.89
N ALA A 366 11.54 -6.70 8.63
CA ALA A 366 12.61 -7.53 9.17
C ALA A 366 14.01 -7.07 8.73
N GLU A 367 14.18 -6.78 7.44
CA GLU A 367 15.42 -6.24 6.90
C GLU A 367 15.79 -4.88 7.49
N ALA A 368 14.81 -4.04 7.81
CA ALA A 368 15.06 -2.78 8.52
C ALA A 368 15.60 -3.05 9.94
N LEU A 369 14.99 -3.98 10.66
CA LEU A 369 15.37 -4.34 12.03
C LEU A 369 16.74 -5.02 12.12
N ALA A 370 17.11 -5.79 11.10
CA ALA A 370 18.39 -6.47 10.99
C ALA A 370 19.58 -5.53 10.73
N GLN A 371 19.33 -4.24 10.39
CA GLN A 371 20.41 -3.28 10.28
C GLN A 371 21.17 -3.15 11.60
N PRO A 372 22.50 -2.98 11.57
CA PRO A 372 23.22 -2.60 12.77
C PRO A 372 22.66 -1.26 13.29
N ASP A 373 22.71 -1.06 14.61
CA ASP A 373 22.37 0.24 15.17
C ASP A 373 23.31 1.28 14.55
N ALA A 374 22.75 2.42 14.14
CA ALA A 374 23.56 3.50 13.61
C ALA A 374 24.60 3.86 14.68
N GLU A 375 25.89 3.82 14.33
CA GLU A 375 26.89 4.35 15.24
C GLU A 375 26.50 5.80 15.55
N PRO A 376 26.51 6.20 16.83
CA PRO A 376 26.19 7.57 17.20
C PRO A 376 27.13 8.48 16.42
N THR A 377 26.60 9.19 15.43
CA THR A 377 27.34 10.23 14.73
C THR A 377 27.88 11.15 15.79
N ALA A 378 29.21 11.18 15.94
CA ALA A 378 29.89 12.02 16.92
C ALA A 378 29.32 13.44 16.79
N ALA A 379 28.55 13.84 17.79
CA ALA A 379 27.91 15.13 17.81
C ALA A 379 29.00 16.21 17.82
N GLY A 380 29.00 17.06 16.80
CA GLY A 380 29.72 18.34 16.84
C GLY A 380 31.24 18.27 16.64
N ALA A 381 31.68 18.00 15.42
CA ALA A 381 32.87 18.68 14.92
C ALA A 381 32.38 19.91 14.13
N THR A 382 32.25 21.04 14.83
CA THR A 382 32.14 22.35 14.18
C THR A 382 33.32 22.48 13.21
N PRO A 383 33.10 22.77 11.92
CA PRO A 383 34.22 23.01 11.01
C PRO A 383 35.00 24.21 11.56
N ALA A 384 36.29 24.00 11.84
CA ALA A 384 37.19 25.09 12.21
C ALA A 384 37.20 26.12 11.07
N ALA A 385 37.03 27.38 11.46
CA ALA A 385 36.88 28.56 10.61
C ALA A 385 38.09 28.82 9.71
#